data_AF-A0A7X5HX58-F1
#
_entry.id   AF-A0A7X5HX58-F1
#
_cell.length_a   1.000
_cell.length_b   1.000
_cell.length_c   1.000
_cell.angle_alpha   90.00
_cell.angle_beta   90.00
_cell.angle_gamma   90.00
#
_symmetry.space_group_name_H-M   'P 1'
#
loop_
_entity.id
_entity.type
_entity.pdbx_description
1 polymer ?
#
loop_
_entity_poly.entity_id
_entity_poly.type
_entity_poly.pdbx_seq_one_letter_code
_entity_poly.pdbx_strand_id
1 'polypeptide(L)'
;MLKYTLPILLVVSSNIIYHVSSKTTPRGANPFASLLVTYLLAGTLTALLLLVDSAGRQVPVLEQFRNVNHTAALLGVAIVGLEFGYLMVYRAGWNISLGSLVANISLAASLVVVGVLFFGEKLTSNHAVGILLCIAGLVFINRG
;
A
#
# COMPACT_ATOMS: atom_id res chain seq x y z
N MET A 1 18.40 12.06 11.26
CA MET A 1 18.40 10.89 10.35
C MET A 1 17.39 9.82 10.77
N LEU A 2 17.35 9.39 12.05
CA LEU A 2 16.37 8.39 12.54
C LEU A 2 14.89 8.68 12.21
N LYS A 3 14.46 9.95 12.25
CA LYS A 3 13.06 10.34 11.94
C LYS A 3 12.61 10.01 10.51
N TYR A 4 13.52 9.94 9.54
CA TYR A 4 13.19 9.58 8.15
C TYR A 4 13.39 8.09 7.86
N THR A 5 14.35 7.47 8.53
CA THR A 5 14.64 6.03 8.36
C THR A 5 13.59 5.15 9.04
N LEU A 6 13.06 5.56 10.20
CA LEU A 6 12.08 4.76 10.96
C LEU A 6 10.76 4.53 10.19
N PRO A 7 10.13 5.54 9.55
CA PRO A 7 8.94 5.31 8.73
C PRO A 7 9.22 4.39 7.55
N ILE A 8 10.36 4.55 6.87
CA ILE A 8 10.74 3.68 5.75
C ILE A 8 10.92 2.25 6.22
N LEU A 9 11.60 2.04 7.34
CA LEU A 9 11.80 0.72 7.92
C LEU A 9 10.46 0.05 8.29
N LEU A 10 9.53 0.83 8.86
CA LEU A 10 8.18 0.36 9.18
C LEU A 10 7.41 -0.04 7.91
N VAL A 11 7.47 0.80 6.86
CA VAL A 11 6.82 0.50 5.58
C VAL A 11 7.37 -0.80 4.99
N VAL A 12 8.69 -0.98 4.98
CA VAL A 12 9.33 -2.17 4.43
C VAL A 12 8.97 -3.42 5.24
N SER A 13 9.05 -3.37 6.57
CA SER A 13 8.71 -4.51 7.42
C SER A 13 7.23 -4.89 7.31
N SER A 14 6.33 -3.91 7.29
CA SER A 14 4.89 -4.14 7.06
C SER A 14 4.63 -4.75 5.68
N ASN A 15 5.30 -4.29 4.62
CA ASN A 15 5.15 -4.87 3.27
C ASN A 15 5.62 -6.32 3.20
N ILE A 16 6.69 -6.68 3.93
CA ILE A 16 7.15 -8.07 4.00
C ILE A 16 6.09 -8.96 4.66
N ILE A 17 5.58 -8.55 5.83
CA ILE A 17 4.53 -9.30 6.55
C ILE A 17 3.29 -9.42 5.68
N TYR A 18 2.92 -8.33 5.00
CA TYR A 18 1.79 -8.27 4.08
C TYR A 18 1.91 -9.31 2.96
N HIS A 19 2.97 -9.23 2.16
CA HIS A 19 3.14 -10.13 1.02
C HIS A 19 3.27 -11.60 1.42
N VAL A 20 3.93 -11.89 2.55
CA VAL A 20 4.02 -13.26 3.09
C VAL A 20 2.62 -13.75 3.50
N SER A 21 1.88 -12.97 4.27
CA SER A 21 0.52 -13.32 4.74
C SER A 21 -0.46 -13.51 3.59
N SER A 22 -0.42 -12.62 2.59
CA SER A 22 -1.26 -12.70 1.39
C SER A 22 -0.94 -13.94 0.55
N LYS A 23 0.33 -14.37 0.49
CA LYS A 23 0.71 -15.59 -0.22
C LYS A 23 0.27 -16.85 0.52
N THR A 24 0.35 -16.86 1.86
CA THR A 24 -0.04 -18.00 2.70
C THR A 24 -1.55 -18.11 2.90
N THR A 25 -2.31 -17.07 2.54
CA THR A 25 -3.77 -17.07 2.65
C THR A 25 -4.36 -18.25 1.85
N PRO A 26 -5.17 -19.13 2.47
CA PRO A 26 -5.66 -20.33 1.83
C PRO A 26 -6.44 -20.04 0.53
N ARG A 27 -6.11 -20.77 -0.55
CA ARG A 27 -6.77 -20.60 -1.85
C ARG A 27 -8.27 -20.90 -1.83
N GLY A 28 -8.70 -21.79 -0.91
CA GLY A 28 -10.11 -22.14 -0.71
C GLY A 28 -10.91 -21.17 0.16
N ALA A 29 -10.26 -20.21 0.84
CA ALA A 29 -10.97 -19.19 1.60
C ALA A 29 -11.54 -18.11 0.66
N ASN A 30 -12.72 -17.57 0.96
CA ASN A 30 -13.25 -16.42 0.22
C ASN A 30 -12.34 -15.19 0.48
N PRO A 31 -11.77 -14.55 -0.56
CA PRO A 31 -10.96 -13.33 -0.44
C PRO A 31 -11.62 -12.28 0.43
N PHE A 32 -12.90 -12.02 0.20
CA PHE A 32 -13.65 -10.97 0.89
C PHE A 32 -13.87 -11.30 2.36
N ALA A 33 -14.01 -12.58 2.72
CA ALA A 33 -14.09 -13.01 4.11
C ALA A 33 -12.76 -12.78 4.84
N SER A 34 -11.63 -13.11 4.20
CA SER A 34 -10.31 -12.83 4.75
C SER A 34 -10.08 -11.33 4.93
N LEU A 35 -10.42 -10.52 3.92
CA LEU A 35 -10.30 -9.07 3.97
C LEU A 35 -11.19 -8.46 5.05
N LEU A 36 -12.41 -8.95 5.21
CA LEU A 36 -13.32 -8.47 6.26
C LEU A 36 -12.71 -8.67 7.66
N VAL A 37 -12.15 -9.86 7.93
CA VAL A 37 -11.46 -10.12 9.20
C VAL A 37 -10.26 -9.21 9.38
N THR A 38 -9.45 -9.03 8.33
CA THR A 38 -8.30 -8.10 8.35
C THR A 38 -8.73 -6.67 8.67
N TYR A 39 -9.80 -6.17 8.05
CA TYR A 39 -10.30 -4.82 8.29
C TYR A 39 -10.91 -4.64 9.68
N LEU A 40 -11.62 -5.65 10.20
CA LEU A 40 -12.11 -5.60 11.57
C LEU A 40 -10.96 -5.53 12.57
N LEU A 41 -9.92 -6.33 12.39
CA LEU A 41 -8.72 -6.28 13.23
C LEU A 41 -7.95 -4.95 13.08
N ALA A 42 -7.76 -4.47 11.85
CA ALA A 42 -7.10 -3.19 11.60
C ALA A 42 -7.91 -2.02 12.19
N GLY A 43 -9.23 -2.06 12.07
CA GLY A 43 -10.14 -1.07 12.64
C GLY A 43 -10.10 -1.04 14.17
N THR A 44 -10.12 -2.20 14.82
CA THR A 44 -10.03 -2.28 16.29
C THR A 44 -8.68 -1.79 16.80
N LEU A 45 -7.58 -2.21 16.17
CA LEU A 45 -6.23 -1.72 16.51
C LEU A 45 -6.12 -0.20 16.33
N THR A 46 -6.62 0.33 15.22
CA THR A 46 -6.57 1.77 14.94
C THR A 46 -7.44 2.56 15.91
N ALA A 47 -8.62 2.03 16.28
CA ALA A 47 -9.48 2.64 17.29
C ALA A 47 -8.79 2.68 18.67
N LEU A 48 -8.11 1.61 19.08
CA LEU A 48 -7.34 1.59 20.32
C LEU A 48 -6.20 2.62 20.29
N LEU A 49 -5.46 2.71 19.19
CA LEU A 49 -4.41 3.72 19.02
C LEU A 49 -4.96 5.14 19.06
N LEU A 50 -6.14 5.38 18.48
CA LEU A 50 -6.82 6.67 18.55
C LEU A 50 -7.18 7.04 19.98
N LEU A 51 -7.65 6.08 20.79
CA LEU A 51 -7.96 6.30 22.20
C LEU A 51 -6.68 6.61 23.01
N VAL A 52 -5.57 5.91 22.74
CA VAL A 52 -4.28 6.16 23.40
C VAL A 52 -3.71 7.54 23.01
N ASP A 53 -3.75 7.93 21.73
CA ASP A 53 -3.30 9.25 21.27
C ASP A 53 -4.18 10.37 21.85
N SER A 54 -5.49 10.14 21.94
CA SER A 54 -6.45 11.10 22.49
C SER A 54 -6.36 11.23 24.01
N ALA A 55 -5.91 10.19 24.73
CA ALA A 55 -5.71 10.25 26.19
C ALA A 55 -4.68 11.32 26.61
N GLY A 56 -3.78 11.71 25.70
CA GLY A 56 -2.81 12.79 25.91
C GLY A 56 -3.23 14.17 25.40
N ARG A 57 -4.41 14.31 24.76
CA ARG A 57 -4.89 15.57 24.16
C ARG A 57 -6.18 16.05 24.81
N GLN A 58 -6.33 17.36 24.97
CA GLN A 58 -7.56 17.99 25.50
C GLN A 58 -8.70 18.09 24.46
N VAL A 59 -8.56 17.46 23.29
CA VAL A 59 -9.55 17.53 22.20
C VAL A 59 -10.44 16.28 22.22
N PRO A 60 -11.77 16.41 22.27
CA PRO A 60 -12.68 15.27 22.24
C PRO A 60 -12.47 14.40 21.00
N VAL A 61 -12.52 13.07 21.16
CA VAL A 61 -12.36 12.09 20.07
C VAL A 61 -13.32 12.38 18.90
N LEU A 62 -14.57 12.77 19.20
CA LEU A 62 -15.57 13.13 18.18
C LEU A 62 -15.20 14.36 17.36
N GLU A 63 -14.49 15.34 17.92
CA GLU A 63 -14.07 16.53 17.16
C GLU A 63 -12.93 16.20 16.17
N GLN A 64 -12.14 15.16 16.43
CA GLN A 64 -11.09 14.72 15.51
C GLN A 64 -11.68 14.13 14.21
N PHE A 65 -12.88 13.54 14.28
CA PHE A 65 -13.61 13.05 13.11
C PHE A 65 -14.17 14.18 12.24
N ARG A 66 -14.31 15.41 12.75
CA ARG A 66 -14.82 16.54 11.97
C ARG A 66 -13.89 16.94 10.83
N ASN A 67 -12.60 16.65 10.97
CA ASN A 67 -11.58 16.89 9.94
C ASN A 67 -11.36 15.67 9.03
N VAL A 68 -12.04 14.54 9.28
CA VAL A 68 -11.96 13.37 8.41
C VAL A 68 -12.75 13.68 7.14
N ASN A 69 -12.01 13.95 6.07
CA ASN A 69 -12.57 14.39 4.80
C ASN A 69 -13.07 13.20 3.96
N HIS A 70 -13.81 13.49 2.88
CA HIS A 70 -14.26 12.48 1.89
C HIS A 70 -13.11 11.63 1.30
N THR A 71 -11.86 12.09 1.42
CA THR A 71 -10.66 11.35 1.06
C THR A 71 -10.51 10.03 1.81
N ALA A 72 -10.98 9.94 3.07
CA ALA A 72 -10.92 8.71 3.86
C ALA A 72 -11.78 7.59 3.24
N ALA A 73 -12.95 7.94 2.69
CA ALA A 73 -13.81 6.98 1.99
C ALA A 73 -13.13 6.47 0.71
N LEU A 74 -12.52 7.37 -0.06
CA LEU A 74 -11.79 7.02 -1.28
C LEU A 74 -10.56 6.13 -0.97
N LEU A 75 -9.82 6.43 0.10
CA LEU A 75 -8.71 5.61 0.57
C LEU A 75 -9.18 4.21 0.98
N GLY A 76 -10.33 4.09 1.66
CA GLY A 76 -10.91 2.80 2.01
C GLY A 76 -11.17 1.93 0.78
N VAL A 77 -11.80 2.49 -0.26
CA VAL A 77 -12.04 1.78 -1.53
C VAL A 77 -10.73 1.37 -2.19
N ALA A 78 -9.72 2.25 -2.20
CA ALA A 78 -8.41 1.96 -2.77
C ALA A 78 -7.69 0.82 -2.04
N ILE A 79 -7.75 0.77 -0.71
CA ILE A 79 -7.14 -0.30 0.10
C ILE A 79 -7.80 -1.64 -0.21
N VAL A 80 -9.13 -1.69 -0.35
CA VAL A 80 -9.83 -2.93 -0.76
C VAL A 80 -9.35 -3.44 -2.12
N GLY A 81 -9.21 -2.54 -3.10
CA GLY A 81 -8.68 -2.89 -4.42
C GLY A 81 -7.24 -3.39 -4.38
N LEU A 82 -6.37 -2.73 -3.61
CA LEU A 82 -4.97 -3.10 -3.42
C LEU A 82 -4.84 -4.50 -2.82
N GLU A 83 -5.56 -4.72 -1.73
CA GLU A 83 -5.49 -5.95 -0.96
C GLU A 83 -6.03 -7.15 -1.75
N PHE A 84 -7.17 -6.97 -2.40
CA PHE A 84 -7.75 -7.97 -3.29
C PHE A 84 -6.86 -8.23 -4.51
N GLY A 85 -6.29 -7.19 -5.10
CA GLY A 85 -5.41 -7.28 -6.27
C GLY A 85 -4.16 -8.12 -5.99
N TYR A 86 -3.46 -7.87 -4.89
CA TYR A 86 -2.31 -8.68 -4.49
C TYR A 86 -2.70 -10.13 -4.18
N LEU A 87 -3.86 -10.36 -3.56
CA LEU A 87 -4.36 -11.71 -3.33
C LEU A 87 -4.59 -12.45 -4.65
N MET A 88 -5.15 -11.78 -5.66
CA MET A 88 -5.32 -12.34 -7.01
C MET A 88 -3.98 -12.65 -7.69
N VAL A 89 -2.99 -11.75 -7.61
CA VAL A 89 -1.64 -11.98 -8.14
C VAL A 89 -1.04 -13.26 -7.56
N TYR A 90 -1.12 -13.44 -6.24
CA TYR A 90 -0.57 -14.63 -5.58
C TYR A 90 -1.38 -15.91 -5.82
N ARG A 91 -2.69 -15.80 -6.00
CA ARG A 91 -3.56 -16.91 -6.43
C ARG A 91 -3.30 -17.33 -7.87
N ALA A 92 -2.96 -16.40 -8.77
CA ALA A 92 -2.55 -16.67 -10.14
C ALA A 92 -1.19 -17.39 -10.24
N GLY A 93 -0.54 -17.67 -9.11
CA GLY A 93 0.68 -18.47 -9.05
C GLY A 93 1.96 -17.66 -8.99
N TRP A 94 1.88 -16.33 -9.05
CA TRP A 94 3.06 -15.47 -9.03
C TRP A 94 3.89 -15.66 -7.75
N ASN A 95 5.22 -15.64 -7.91
CA ASN A 95 6.15 -15.63 -6.79
C ASN A 95 6.04 -14.30 -6.03
N ILE A 96 6.33 -14.31 -4.72
CA ILE A 96 6.28 -13.10 -3.87
C ILE A 96 7.16 -12.00 -4.46
N SER A 97 8.40 -12.33 -4.81
CA SER A 97 9.36 -11.39 -5.36
C SER A 97 8.93 -10.83 -6.71
N LEU A 98 8.52 -11.68 -7.66
CA LEU A 98 8.12 -11.22 -8.99
C LEU A 98 6.82 -10.40 -8.96
N GLY A 99 5.80 -10.88 -8.25
CA GLY A 99 4.51 -10.19 -8.18
C GLY A 99 4.61 -8.84 -7.49
N SER A 100 5.32 -8.76 -6.35
CA SER A 100 5.54 -7.49 -5.64
C SER A 100 6.43 -6.54 -6.44
N LEU A 101 7.49 -7.04 -7.07
CA LEU A 101 8.39 -6.21 -7.88
C LEU A 101 7.67 -5.62 -9.10
N VAL A 102 6.89 -6.44 -9.80
CA VAL A 102 6.13 -5.98 -10.98
C VAL A 102 5.09 -4.94 -10.59
N ALA A 103 4.34 -5.19 -9.52
CA ALA A 103 3.35 -4.27 -9.01
C ALA A 103 3.99 -2.95 -8.55
N ASN A 104 5.07 -3.00 -7.77
CA ASN A 104 5.73 -1.81 -7.23
C ASN A 104 6.42 -0.97 -8.31
N ILE A 105 7.05 -1.58 -9.31
CA ILE A 105 7.64 -0.84 -10.44
C ILE A 105 6.54 -0.19 -11.29
N SER A 106 5.47 -0.93 -11.59
CA SER A 106 4.33 -0.39 -12.35
C SER A 106 3.64 0.75 -11.60
N LEU A 107 3.50 0.61 -10.27
CA LEU A 107 2.98 1.64 -9.38
C LEU A 107 3.88 2.87 -9.37
N ALA A 108 5.20 2.70 -9.23
CA ALA A 108 6.15 3.81 -9.25
C ALA A 108 6.10 4.57 -10.58
N ALA A 109 6.07 3.86 -11.72
CA ALA A 109 5.92 4.48 -13.03
C ALA A 109 4.60 5.25 -13.16
N SER A 110 3.49 4.67 -12.70
CA SER A 110 2.16 5.32 -12.73
C SER A 110 2.09 6.54 -11.83
N LEU A 111 2.66 6.46 -10.61
CA LEU A 111 2.72 7.58 -9.68
C LEU A 111 3.51 8.75 -10.23
N VAL A 112 4.59 8.51 -10.97
CA VAL A 112 5.32 9.58 -11.64
C VAL A 112 4.44 10.29 -12.67
N VAL A 113 3.70 9.54 -13.49
CA VAL A 113 2.77 10.13 -14.48
C VAL A 113 1.69 10.96 -13.78
N VAL A 114 1.12 10.44 -12.70
CA VAL A 114 0.12 11.16 -11.89
C VAL A 114 0.72 12.39 -11.20
N GLY A 115 1.93 12.30 -10.64
CA GLY A 115 2.65 13.40 -10.00
C GLY A 115 2.88 14.57 -10.96
N VAL A 116 3.22 14.28 -12.21
CA VAL A 116 3.40 15.31 -13.24
C VAL A 116 2.07 15.92 -13.65
N LEU A 117 1.08 15.10 -13.98
CA LEU A 117 -0.20 15.55 -14.54
C LEU A 117 -1.06 16.29 -13.52
N PHE A 118 -1.12 15.80 -12.28
CA PHE A 118 -2.04 16.30 -11.26
C PHE A 118 -1.36 17.19 -10.21
N PHE A 119 -0.10 16.92 -9.87
CA PHE A 119 0.63 17.67 -8.83
C PHE A 119 1.64 18.67 -9.41
N GLY A 120 1.82 18.69 -10.74
CA GLY A 120 2.73 19.63 -11.42
C GLY A 120 4.21 19.38 -11.12
N GLU A 121 4.57 18.16 -10.71
CA GLU A 121 5.96 17.81 -10.42
C GLU A 121 6.84 17.96 -11.67
N LYS A 122 7.93 18.72 -11.55
CA LYS A 122 8.89 18.89 -12.66
C LYS A 122 9.76 17.64 -12.79
N LEU A 123 9.47 16.82 -13.79
CA LEU A 123 10.37 15.72 -14.14
C LEU A 123 11.62 16.24 -14.84
N THR A 124 12.76 16.09 -14.17
CA THR A 124 14.06 16.12 -14.85
C THR A 124 14.17 14.96 -15.85
N SER A 125 14.84 15.17 -16.99
CA SER A 125 15.06 14.16 -18.04
C SER A 125 15.60 12.81 -17.50
N ASN A 126 16.40 12.86 -16.43
CA ASN A 126 16.93 11.67 -15.75
C ASN A 126 15.84 10.75 -15.14
N HIS A 127 14.72 11.30 -14.67
CA HIS A 127 13.62 10.48 -14.12
C HIS A 127 12.92 9.68 -15.22
N ALA A 128 12.75 10.26 -16.40
CA ALA A 128 12.17 9.55 -17.56
C ALA A 128 13.06 8.37 -18.00
N VAL A 129 14.39 8.58 -18.02
CA VAL A 129 15.36 7.51 -18.29
C VAL A 129 15.28 6.42 -17.21
N GLY A 130 15.17 6.81 -15.93
CA GLY A 130 14.99 5.86 -14.83
C GLY A 130 13.75 4.98 -14.97
N ILE A 131 12.61 5.56 -15.35
CA ILE A 131 11.35 4.81 -15.59
C ILE A 131 11.53 3.81 -16.74
N LEU A 132 12.12 4.25 -17.85
CA LEU A 132 12.40 3.37 -18.99
C LEU A 132 13.31 2.21 -18.58
N LEU A 133 14.33 2.47 -17.76
CA LEU A 133 15.23 1.43 -17.23
C LEU A 133 14.51 0.46 -16.29
N CYS A 134 13.62 0.95 -15.43
CA CYS A 134 12.79 0.12 -14.55
C CYS A 134 11.84 -0.79 -15.35
N ILE A 135 11.20 -0.26 -16.40
CA ILE A 135 10.32 -1.05 -17.28
C ILE A 135 11.15 -2.10 -18.04
N ALA A 136 12.32 -1.73 -18.57
CA ALA A 136 13.21 -2.68 -19.24
C ALA A 136 13.66 -3.80 -18.30
N GLY A 137 14.07 -3.47 -17.07
CA GLY A 137 14.43 -4.44 -16.04
C GLY A 137 13.27 -5.38 -15.70
N LEU A 138 12.05 -4.85 -15.62
CA LEU A 138 10.84 -5.62 -15.39
C LEU A 138 10.54 -6.61 -16.51
N VAL A 139 10.70 -6.20 -17.78
CA VAL A 139 10.53 -7.09 -18.94
C VAL A 139 11.56 -8.22 -18.94
N PHE A 140 12.81 -7.92 -18.58
CA PHE A 140 13.86 -8.94 -18.47
C PHE A 140 13.57 -9.95 -17.35
N ILE A 141 13.17 -9.46 -16.18
CA ILE A 141 12.86 -10.30 -15.02
C ILE A 141 11.62 -11.19 -15.27
N ASN A 142 10.63 -10.70 -16.00
CA ASN A 142 9.42 -11.46 -16.35
C ASN A 142 9.63 -12.47 -17.50
N ARG A 143 10.78 -12.42 -18.19
CA ARG A 143 11.08 -13.29 -19.34
C ARG A 143 11.90 -14.55 -19.00
N GLY A 144 12.24 -14.78 -17.73
CA GLY A 144 12.91 -15.99 -17.24
C GLY A 144 11.97 -16.88 -16.44
#